data_AF-A0A8C3J040-F1
#
_entry.id   AF-A0A8C3J040-F1
#
_cell.length_a   1.000
_cell.length_b   1.000
_cell.length_c   1.000
_cell.angle_alpha   90.00
_cell.angle_beta   90.00
_cell.angle_gamma   90.00
#
_symmetry.space_group_name_H-M   'P 1'
#
loop_
_entity.id
_entity.type
_entity.pdbx_description
1 polymer ?
#
loop_
_entity_poly.entity_id
_entity_poly.type
_entity_poly.pdbx_seq_one_letter_code
_entity_poly.pdbx_strand_id
1 'polypeptide(L)'
;EGRAVANPGIQLWGPVEELSTLVLSGHRTMNPCPLYDAATGTVILFCICVEQGKTERWQIWRGCSAARLCLATSPDGGRRWSPLRDVTEEAVGGDLSRWATFAVGPGHGVQLASGRLVVPAYAYYVHGCLFGVVRLPCYTRPHALVFYSDDGGRSWHKGDLVAGHPTGECQVAEIGGKDAPLLYCNARAFGGCRVVTFSADRGSRFQRSARCRALGEPPQGCQGSVVSFSVAPGVEAPRWLLYSHPTDRDISDAPEAPRGIAFI
;
A
#
# COMPACT_ATOMS: atom_id res chain seq x y z
N GLU A 1 41.38 -5.75 -14.25
CA GLU A 1 40.20 -5.56 -15.11
C GLU A 1 39.60 -6.93 -15.44
N GLY A 2 38.30 -7.11 -15.27
CA GLY A 2 37.64 -8.40 -15.49
C GLY A 2 36.17 -8.32 -15.12
N ARG A 3 35.35 -7.90 -16.10
CA ARG A 3 33.89 -7.77 -16.02
C ARG A 3 33.25 -9.08 -15.56
N ALA A 4 32.49 -9.04 -14.47
CA ALA A 4 31.52 -10.09 -14.17
C ALA A 4 30.33 -9.93 -15.13
N VAL A 5 30.24 -10.83 -16.10
CA VAL A 5 29.02 -11.08 -16.86
C VAL A 5 28.06 -11.79 -15.91
N ALA A 6 26.97 -11.12 -15.54
CA ALA A 6 25.90 -11.72 -14.74
C ALA A 6 25.28 -12.87 -15.55
N ASN A 7 25.57 -14.11 -15.16
CA ASN A 7 24.80 -15.26 -15.62
C ASN A 7 23.35 -15.10 -15.11
N PRO A 8 22.31 -15.22 -15.96
CA PRO A 8 20.93 -15.29 -15.51
C PRO A 8 20.70 -16.69 -14.91
N GLY A 9 21.33 -16.94 -13.76
CA GLY A 9 21.25 -18.20 -13.05
C GLY A 9 19.86 -18.39 -12.46
N ILE A 10 19.41 -19.64 -12.44
CA ILE A 10 18.24 -20.09 -11.66
C ILE A 10 18.39 -19.55 -10.24
N GLN A 11 17.52 -18.63 -9.84
CA GLN A 11 17.42 -18.22 -8.44
C GLN A 11 16.75 -19.36 -7.67
N LEU A 12 17.49 -19.94 -6.73
CA LEU A 12 16.97 -20.93 -5.81
C LEU A 12 16.39 -20.22 -4.59
N TRP A 13 15.19 -20.65 -4.18
CA TRP A 13 14.58 -20.18 -2.93
C TRP A 13 15.25 -20.87 -1.75
N GLY A 14 15.62 -20.09 -0.73
CA GLY A 14 16.03 -20.63 0.56
C GLY A 14 14.87 -21.29 1.31
N PRO A 15 15.13 -21.92 2.47
CA PRO A 15 14.07 -22.44 3.32
C PRO A 15 13.13 -21.33 3.80
N VAL A 16 11.89 -21.69 4.09
CA VAL A 16 10.94 -20.79 4.76
C VAL A 16 11.40 -20.58 6.20
N GLU A 17 11.51 -19.32 6.60
CA GLU A 17 11.86 -18.92 7.96
C GLU A 17 10.70 -18.15 8.59
N GLU A 18 10.34 -18.50 9.83
CA GLU A 18 9.40 -17.73 10.61
C GLU A 18 10.09 -16.49 11.19
N LEU A 19 9.52 -15.31 10.92
CA LEU A 19 9.99 -14.06 11.51
C LEU A 19 9.44 -13.91 12.94
N SER A 20 9.95 -14.72 13.86
CA SER A 20 9.49 -14.82 15.26
C SER A 20 9.62 -13.52 16.06
N THR A 21 10.41 -12.55 15.60
CA THR A 21 10.52 -11.22 16.19
C THR A 21 9.37 -10.28 15.81
N LEU A 22 8.55 -10.62 14.81
CA LEU A 22 7.42 -9.81 14.32
C LEU A 22 6.12 -10.12 15.07
N VAL A 23 6.21 -10.17 16.40
CA VAL A 23 5.10 -10.50 17.29
C VAL A 23 4.81 -9.35 18.23
N LEU A 24 3.55 -8.90 18.24
CA LEU A 24 3.00 -8.08 19.30
C LEU A 24 2.14 -8.97 20.21
N SER A 25 2.46 -9.02 21.51
CA SER A 25 1.78 -9.91 22.46
C SER A 25 0.26 -9.71 22.44
N GLY A 26 -0.51 -10.81 22.42
CA GLY A 26 -1.97 -10.77 22.35
C GLY A 26 -2.55 -10.34 21.00
N HIS A 27 -1.74 -10.22 19.94
CA HIS A 27 -2.18 -9.82 18.60
C HIS A 27 -1.86 -10.90 17.56
N ARG A 28 -2.51 -10.78 16.40
CA ARG A 28 -2.20 -11.54 15.17
C ARG A 28 -1.52 -10.59 14.20
N THR A 29 -0.38 -10.98 13.65
CA THR A 29 0.38 -10.19 12.66
C THR A 29 -0.08 -10.57 11.25
N MET A 30 -0.37 -9.59 10.40
CA MET A 30 -0.85 -9.79 9.02
C MET A 30 -0.42 -8.65 8.10
N ASN A 31 -0.71 -8.79 6.80
CA ASN A 31 -0.47 -7.80 5.76
C ASN A 31 0.97 -7.26 5.74
N PRO A 32 1.98 -8.12 5.51
CA PRO A 32 3.35 -7.67 5.37
C PRO A 32 3.46 -6.69 4.18
N CYS A 33 4.11 -5.55 4.42
CA CYS A 33 4.40 -4.54 3.41
C CYS A 33 5.87 -4.12 3.49
N PRO A 34 6.78 -4.83 2.81
CA PRO A 34 8.19 -4.45 2.75
C PRO A 34 8.40 -3.18 1.91
N LEU A 35 9.36 -2.37 2.34
CA LEU A 35 9.88 -1.20 1.66
C LEU A 35 11.41 -1.21 1.80
N TYR A 36 12.12 -0.90 0.74
CA TYR A 36 13.58 -0.80 0.74
C TYR A 36 14.00 0.67 0.73
N ASP A 37 14.80 1.08 1.71
CA ASP A 37 15.46 2.37 1.72
C ASP A 37 16.86 2.24 1.10
N ALA A 38 17.00 2.69 -0.14
CA ALA A 38 18.24 2.64 -0.90
C ALA A 38 19.33 3.55 -0.34
N ALA A 39 18.99 4.58 0.46
CA ALA A 39 19.98 5.47 1.05
C ALA A 39 20.81 4.77 2.14
N THR A 40 20.19 3.85 2.89
CA THR A 40 20.82 3.13 4.00
C THR A 40 21.03 1.64 3.72
N GLY A 41 20.39 1.10 2.69
CA GLY A 41 20.35 -0.34 2.44
C GLY A 41 19.42 -1.10 3.38
N THR A 42 18.57 -0.41 4.15
CA THR A 42 17.67 -1.01 5.14
C THR A 42 16.38 -1.48 4.49
N VAL A 43 15.95 -2.69 4.85
CA VAL A 43 14.58 -3.16 4.58
C VAL A 43 13.70 -2.79 5.77
N ILE A 44 12.61 -2.10 5.53
CA ILE A 44 11.58 -1.77 6.51
C ILE A 44 10.37 -2.64 6.18
N LEU A 45 9.91 -3.46 7.12
CA LEU A 45 8.75 -4.31 6.97
C LEU A 45 7.62 -3.81 7.86
N PHE A 46 6.58 -3.29 7.24
CA PHE A 46 5.33 -2.97 7.93
C PHE A 46 4.45 -4.20 8.04
N CYS A 47 3.73 -4.28 9.15
CA CYS A 47 2.68 -5.26 9.39
C CYS A 47 1.52 -4.60 10.14
N ILE A 48 0.38 -5.26 10.11
CA ILE A 48 -0.76 -4.93 10.97
C ILE A 48 -0.87 -5.97 12.05
N CYS A 49 -0.93 -5.52 13.30
CA CYS A 49 -1.18 -6.37 14.45
C CYS A 49 -2.60 -6.13 14.95
N VAL A 50 -3.46 -7.15 14.86
CA VAL A 50 -4.85 -7.07 15.31
C VAL A 50 -5.03 -7.86 16.59
N GLU A 51 -5.62 -7.25 17.62
CA GLU A 51 -5.91 -7.91 18.90
C GLU A 51 -6.64 -9.24 18.66
N GLN A 52 -6.20 -10.30 19.36
CA GLN A 52 -6.79 -11.62 19.22
C GLN A 52 -8.28 -11.60 19.58
N GLY A 53 -9.09 -12.38 18.84
CA GLY A 53 -10.54 -12.41 18.99
C GLY A 53 -11.30 -11.24 18.36
N LYS A 54 -10.63 -10.20 17.85
CA LYS A 54 -11.28 -9.07 17.15
C LYS A 54 -11.25 -9.29 15.63
N THR A 55 -12.39 -9.65 15.05
CA THR A 55 -12.52 -9.80 13.58
C THR A 55 -12.68 -8.44 12.89
N GLU A 56 -12.40 -8.37 11.59
CA GLU A 56 -12.65 -7.15 10.79
C GLU A 56 -14.13 -6.75 10.86
N ARG A 57 -15.04 -7.72 10.69
CA ARG A 57 -16.49 -7.49 10.80
C ARG A 57 -16.88 -6.92 12.16
N TRP A 58 -16.33 -7.45 13.26
CA TRP A 58 -16.60 -6.93 14.61
C TRP A 58 -16.14 -5.48 14.75
N GLN A 59 -14.92 -5.18 14.30
CA GLN A 59 -14.35 -3.84 14.32
C GLN A 59 -15.17 -2.83 13.52
N ILE A 60 -15.57 -3.18 12.29
CA ILE A 60 -16.46 -2.37 11.43
C ILE A 60 -17.82 -2.14 12.09
N TRP A 61 -18.40 -3.19 12.68
CA TRP A 61 -19.70 -3.10 13.34
C TRP A 61 -19.68 -2.22 14.59
N ARG A 62 -18.59 -2.27 15.36
CA ARG A 62 -18.41 -1.44 16.56
C ARG A 62 -17.87 -0.04 16.24
N GLY A 63 -17.33 0.17 15.05
CA GLY A 63 -16.65 1.39 14.67
C GLY A 63 -15.46 1.69 15.58
N CYS A 64 -14.72 0.65 16.01
CA CYS A 64 -13.61 0.79 16.95
C CYS A 64 -12.46 -0.13 16.54
N SER A 65 -11.30 0.47 16.25
CA SER A 65 -10.12 -0.26 15.83
C SER A 65 -9.44 -0.99 16.98
N ALA A 66 -9.07 -2.23 16.71
CA ALA A 66 -8.17 -3.05 17.49
C ALA A 66 -6.89 -3.39 16.70
N ALA A 67 -6.64 -2.64 15.61
CA ALA A 67 -5.48 -2.80 14.74
C ALA A 67 -4.37 -1.83 15.16
N ARG A 68 -3.13 -2.30 15.09
CA ARG A 68 -1.91 -1.54 15.33
C ARG A 68 -1.04 -1.53 14.07
N LEU A 69 -0.51 -0.36 13.73
CA LEU A 69 0.51 -0.22 12.71
C LEU A 69 1.86 -0.53 13.33
N CYS A 70 2.51 -1.56 12.83
CA CYS A 70 3.78 -2.01 13.37
C CYS A 70 4.83 -2.09 12.27
N LEU A 71 6.09 -1.86 12.62
CA LEU A 71 7.21 -2.05 11.71
C LEU A 71 8.40 -2.72 12.39
N ALA A 72 9.21 -3.40 11.59
CA ALA A 72 10.55 -3.85 11.95
C ALA A 72 11.53 -3.50 10.83
N THR A 73 12.81 -3.45 11.15
CA THR A 73 13.86 -3.08 10.21
C THR A 73 14.93 -4.15 10.13
N SER A 74 15.55 -4.27 8.96
CA SER A 74 16.65 -5.19 8.70
C SER A 74 17.75 -4.46 7.91
N PRO A 75 18.93 -4.21 8.52
CA PRO A 75 20.04 -3.55 7.85
C PRO A 75 20.89 -4.51 6.99
N ASP A 76 20.58 -5.82 7.00
CA ASP A 76 21.37 -6.87 6.34
C ASP A 76 20.57 -7.66 5.30
N GLY A 77 19.62 -6.98 4.64
CA GLY A 77 18.87 -7.55 3.52
C GLY A 77 17.83 -8.59 3.91
N GLY A 78 17.26 -8.46 5.13
CA GLY A 78 16.20 -9.34 5.62
C GLY A 78 16.68 -10.53 6.46
N ARG A 79 17.98 -10.63 6.77
CA ARG A 79 18.55 -11.78 7.52
C ARG A 79 18.27 -11.67 9.01
N ARG A 80 18.37 -10.48 9.58
CA ARG A 80 18.03 -10.19 10.98
C ARG A 80 17.08 -9.01 11.05
N TRP A 81 16.16 -9.08 12.00
CA TRP A 81 15.10 -8.10 12.18
C TRP A 81 15.16 -7.49 13.57
N SER A 82 14.93 -6.18 13.67
CA SER A 82 14.65 -5.54 14.94
C SER A 82 13.37 -6.11 15.57
N PRO A 83 13.18 -5.96 16.88
CA PRO A 83 11.87 -6.15 17.49
C PRO A 83 10.81 -5.27 16.82
N LEU A 84 9.57 -5.75 16.84
CA LEU A 84 8.43 -5.02 16.28
C LEU A 84 8.15 -3.74 17.08
N ARG A 85 8.08 -2.59 16.39
CA ARG A 85 7.75 -1.29 16.96
C ARG A 85 6.33 -0.89 16.57
N ASP A 86 5.47 -0.62 17.55
CA ASP A 86 4.16 -0.01 17.32
C ASP A 86 4.33 1.50 17.04
N VAL A 87 3.89 1.93 15.86
CA VAL A 87 3.96 3.33 15.39
C VAL A 87 2.57 3.91 15.17
N THR A 88 1.52 3.29 15.72
CA THR A 88 0.13 3.70 15.49
C THR A 88 -0.13 5.14 15.95
N GLU A 89 0.34 5.50 17.15
CA GLU A 89 0.12 6.85 17.71
C GLU A 89 0.89 7.90 16.90
N GLU A 90 2.12 7.59 16.48
CA GLU A 90 2.95 8.47 15.67
C GLU A 90 2.34 8.72 14.27
N ALA A 91 1.93 7.66 13.59
CA ALA A 91 1.50 7.73 12.19
C ALA A 91 0.02 8.11 12.01
N VAL A 92 -0.85 7.69 12.94
CA VAL A 92 -2.31 7.90 12.87
C VAL A 92 -2.78 8.92 13.91
N GLY A 93 -2.27 8.83 15.14
CA GLY A 93 -2.66 9.68 16.26
C GLY A 93 -4.16 9.67 16.56
N GLY A 94 -4.70 10.83 16.92
CA GLY A 94 -6.10 10.99 17.33
C GLY A 94 -7.15 10.55 16.30
N ASP A 95 -6.77 10.45 15.03
CA ASP A 95 -7.67 9.97 13.96
C ASP A 95 -8.04 8.50 14.11
N LEU A 96 -7.26 7.71 14.86
CA LEU A 96 -7.56 6.31 15.14
C LEU A 96 -8.95 6.15 15.79
N SER A 97 -9.39 7.14 16.57
CA SER A 97 -10.72 7.17 17.19
C SER A 97 -11.88 7.17 16.18
N ARG A 98 -11.60 7.55 14.92
CA ARG A 98 -12.54 7.57 13.79
C ARG A 98 -12.32 6.42 12.83
N TRP A 99 -11.42 5.49 13.13
CA TRP A 99 -11.15 4.34 12.28
C TRP A 99 -11.76 3.10 12.93
N ALA A 100 -12.56 2.37 12.16
CA ALA A 100 -13.11 1.10 12.58
C ALA A 100 -12.02 0.01 12.50
N THR A 101 -11.21 0.02 11.45
CA THR A 101 -9.99 -0.78 11.30
C THR A 101 -9.20 -0.25 10.10
N PHE A 102 -7.97 -0.71 9.91
CA PHE A 102 -7.12 -0.29 8.80
C PHE A 102 -6.04 -1.34 8.52
N ALA A 103 -5.43 -1.27 7.33
CA ALA A 103 -4.27 -2.06 7.02
C ALA A 103 -3.30 -1.37 6.05
N VAL A 104 -2.05 -1.84 6.00
CA VAL A 104 -1.08 -1.52 4.94
C VAL A 104 -1.18 -2.55 3.81
N GLY A 105 -0.81 -2.12 2.60
CA GLY A 105 -0.77 -2.95 1.40
C GLY A 105 -2.04 -3.80 1.20
N PRO A 106 -1.91 -5.14 1.03
CA PRO A 106 -0.65 -5.89 1.00
C PRO A 106 0.14 -5.61 -0.29
N GLY A 107 1.41 -6.01 -0.30
CA GLY A 107 2.33 -5.72 -1.40
C GLY A 107 3.58 -5.00 -0.89
N HIS A 108 4.15 -4.09 -1.66
CA HIS A 108 5.35 -3.34 -1.31
C HIS A 108 5.07 -1.84 -1.14
N GLY A 109 5.90 -1.18 -0.34
CA GLY A 109 6.05 0.28 -0.34
C GLY A 109 7.08 0.74 -1.37
N VAL A 110 7.17 2.04 -1.61
CA VAL A 110 8.06 2.65 -2.59
C VAL A 110 8.90 3.76 -1.96
N GLN A 111 10.17 3.85 -2.34
CA GLN A 111 10.98 5.05 -2.15
C GLN A 111 10.90 5.91 -3.41
N LEU A 112 10.48 7.15 -3.26
CA LEU A 112 10.37 8.12 -4.35
C LEU A 112 11.75 8.66 -4.74
N ALA A 113 11.89 9.24 -5.93
CA ALA A 113 13.12 9.89 -6.37
C ALA A 113 13.59 11.02 -5.42
N SER A 114 12.64 11.62 -4.67
CA SER A 114 12.93 12.61 -3.63
C SER A 114 13.55 12.05 -2.34
N GLY A 115 13.65 10.72 -2.20
CA GLY A 115 14.07 10.03 -0.97
C GLY A 115 12.94 9.70 0.00
N ARG A 116 11.76 10.33 -0.14
CA ARG A 116 10.57 10.03 0.67
C ARG A 116 10.18 8.55 0.56
N LEU A 117 9.93 7.93 1.70
CA LEU A 117 9.42 6.56 1.81
C LEU A 117 7.90 6.60 1.85
N VAL A 118 7.21 5.73 1.11
CA VAL A 118 5.74 5.70 1.03
C VAL A 118 5.23 4.27 1.14
N VAL A 119 4.27 4.05 2.04
CA VAL A 119 3.64 2.76 2.31
C VAL A 119 2.14 2.87 2.01
N PRO A 120 1.61 2.14 1.02
CA PRO A 120 0.17 2.18 0.72
C PRO A 120 -0.64 1.58 1.87
N ALA A 121 -1.82 2.15 2.12
CA ALA A 121 -2.71 1.70 3.19
C ALA A 121 -4.17 1.98 2.86
N TYR A 122 -5.07 1.41 3.66
CA TYR A 122 -6.49 1.75 3.62
C TYR A 122 -7.09 1.70 5.03
N ALA A 123 -8.12 2.50 5.27
CA ALA A 123 -8.83 2.57 6.53
C ALA A 123 -10.35 2.51 6.32
N TYR A 124 -11.04 1.78 7.17
CA TYR A 124 -12.49 1.84 7.32
C TYR A 124 -12.84 3.02 8.22
N TYR A 125 -13.10 4.19 7.63
CA TYR A 125 -13.34 5.44 8.35
C TYR A 125 -14.81 5.58 8.77
N VAL A 126 -15.04 5.97 10.02
CA VAL A 126 -16.35 6.21 10.62
C VAL A 126 -16.72 7.69 10.42
N HIS A 127 -17.62 7.96 9.48
CA HIS A 127 -18.03 9.32 9.09
C HIS A 127 -19.04 9.97 10.04
N GLY A 128 -19.61 9.22 10.97
CA GLY A 128 -20.61 9.75 11.88
C GLY A 128 -21.10 8.76 12.92
N CYS A 129 -22.03 9.23 13.74
CA CYS A 129 -22.68 8.48 14.80
C CYS A 129 -24.14 8.94 14.93
N LEU A 130 -25.03 7.98 15.17
CA LEU A 130 -26.43 8.25 15.48
C LEU A 130 -26.50 8.87 16.89
N PHE A 131 -27.24 9.98 17.00
CA PHE A 131 -27.36 10.79 18.24
C PHE A 131 -26.02 11.22 18.84
N GLY A 132 -24.96 11.36 18.04
CA GLY A 132 -23.64 11.77 18.53
C GLY A 132 -22.84 10.68 19.25
N VAL A 133 -23.42 9.50 19.52
CA VAL A 133 -22.78 8.46 20.36
C VAL A 133 -22.80 7.05 19.75
N VAL A 134 -23.84 6.68 19.01
CA VAL A 134 -23.98 5.30 18.51
C VAL A 134 -23.34 5.16 17.12
N ARG A 135 -22.25 4.39 17.03
CA ARG A 135 -21.62 4.07 15.73
C ARG A 135 -22.40 2.95 15.05
N LEU A 136 -22.85 3.21 13.83
CA LEU A 136 -23.55 2.23 13.00
C LEU A 136 -22.66 1.83 11.83
N PRO A 137 -22.71 0.56 11.37
CA PRO A 137 -21.89 0.09 10.24
C PRO A 137 -22.09 0.92 8.96
N CYS A 138 -23.27 1.49 8.74
CA CYS A 138 -23.59 2.30 7.56
C CYS A 138 -22.84 3.65 7.52
N TYR A 139 -22.26 4.11 8.64
CA TYR A 139 -21.40 5.28 8.69
C TYR A 139 -19.93 4.96 8.39
N THR A 140 -19.58 3.68 8.28
CA THR A 140 -18.20 3.25 8.04
C THR A 140 -17.97 3.05 6.54
N ARG A 141 -16.94 3.69 5.98
CA ARG A 141 -16.57 3.56 4.55
C ARG A 141 -15.07 3.33 4.39
N PRO A 142 -14.64 2.45 3.46
CA PRO A 142 -13.23 2.22 3.20
C PRO A 142 -12.63 3.34 2.34
N HIS A 143 -11.44 3.79 2.72
CA HIS A 143 -10.64 4.76 1.99
C HIS A 143 -9.19 4.31 1.93
N ALA A 144 -8.61 4.28 0.74
CA ALA A 144 -7.17 4.22 0.56
C ALA A 144 -6.51 5.50 1.09
N LEU A 145 -5.26 5.37 1.53
CA LEU A 145 -4.35 6.45 1.90
C LEU A 145 -2.91 5.93 1.74
N VAL A 146 -1.94 6.72 2.18
CA VAL A 146 -0.56 6.26 2.34
C VAL A 146 -0.02 6.71 3.70
N PHE A 147 0.91 5.95 4.26
CA PHE A 147 1.85 6.46 5.24
C PHE A 147 3.13 6.88 4.53
N TYR A 148 3.81 7.91 5.02
CA TYR A 148 5.06 8.37 4.44
C TYR A 148 6.05 8.85 5.51
N SER A 149 7.33 8.84 5.15
CA SER A 149 8.43 9.35 5.96
C SER A 149 9.40 10.13 5.08
N ASP A 150 9.76 11.32 5.55
CA ASP A 150 10.76 12.21 4.91
C ASP A 150 12.14 12.14 5.58
N ASP A 151 12.26 11.37 6.67
CA ASP A 151 13.45 11.34 7.52
C ASP A 151 14.09 9.95 7.61
N GLY A 152 13.93 9.14 6.56
CA GLY A 152 14.52 7.80 6.48
C GLY A 152 13.83 6.78 7.38
N GLY A 153 12.53 6.95 7.63
CA GLY A 153 11.72 6.03 8.43
C GLY A 153 11.81 6.25 9.94
N ARG A 154 12.42 7.35 10.40
CA ARG A 154 12.49 7.67 11.84
C ARG A 154 11.12 8.06 12.38
N SER A 155 10.41 8.92 11.65
CA SER A 155 9.02 9.31 11.90
C SER A 155 8.12 9.07 10.69
N TRP A 156 6.85 8.78 10.96
CA TRP A 156 5.82 8.45 9.97
C TRP A 156 4.60 9.35 10.10
N HIS A 157 4.04 9.71 8.96
CA HIS A 157 2.83 10.52 8.85
C HIS A 157 1.85 9.85 7.90
N LYS A 158 0.56 10.06 8.11
CA LYS A 158 -0.47 9.67 7.13
C LYS A 158 -0.76 10.79 6.13
N GLY A 159 -1.03 10.41 4.89
CA GLY A 159 -1.68 11.27 3.91
C GLY A 159 -3.19 11.39 4.16
N ASP A 160 -3.83 12.25 3.38
CA ASP A 160 -5.28 12.38 3.37
C ASP A 160 -5.96 11.12 2.82
N LEU A 161 -7.16 10.83 3.34
CA LEU A 161 -8.01 9.77 2.81
C LEU A 161 -8.40 10.09 1.36
N VAL A 162 -8.30 9.09 0.48
CA VAL A 162 -8.74 9.23 -0.92
C VAL A 162 -10.24 9.51 -0.96
N ALA A 163 -10.61 10.68 -1.50
CA ALA A 163 -11.98 11.12 -1.65
C ALA A 163 -12.61 10.63 -2.97
N GLY A 164 -13.95 10.54 -2.99
CA GLY A 164 -14.71 10.10 -4.15
C GLY A 164 -15.29 8.70 -3.94
N HIS A 165 -14.69 7.71 -4.57
CA HIS A 165 -15.16 6.32 -4.51
C HIS A 165 -14.61 5.57 -3.28
N PRO A 166 -15.38 4.64 -2.69
CA PRO A 166 -14.87 3.71 -1.69
C PRO A 166 -13.68 2.90 -2.23
N THR A 167 -12.62 2.79 -1.45
CA THR A 167 -11.34 2.19 -1.87
C THR A 167 -10.74 1.33 -0.76
N GLY A 168 -10.31 0.12 -1.10
CA GLY A 168 -9.65 -0.82 -0.20
C GLY A 168 -8.14 -0.92 -0.46
N GLU A 169 -7.61 -2.16 -0.42
CA GLU A 169 -6.22 -2.51 -0.70
C GLU A 169 -5.68 -1.77 -1.94
N CYS A 170 -4.54 -1.11 -1.80
CA CYS A 170 -3.97 -0.29 -2.85
C CYS A 170 -2.46 -0.48 -2.97
N GLN A 171 -1.93 -0.08 -4.12
CA GLN A 171 -0.51 0.05 -4.37
C GLN A 171 -0.23 1.40 -5.05
N VAL A 172 0.99 1.90 -4.87
CA VAL A 172 1.41 3.20 -5.39
C VAL A 172 2.69 3.10 -6.20
N ALA A 173 2.82 3.96 -7.21
CA ALA A 173 4.01 4.04 -8.05
C ALA A 173 4.29 5.49 -8.44
N GLU A 174 5.57 5.89 -8.47
CA GLU A 174 5.97 7.20 -8.97
C GLU A 174 6.01 7.18 -10.50
N ILE A 175 5.30 8.13 -11.13
CA ILE A 175 5.22 8.29 -12.58
C ILE A 175 5.69 9.68 -13.01
N GLY A 176 6.04 9.83 -14.28
CA GLY A 176 6.27 11.15 -14.86
C GLY A 176 4.97 11.94 -14.92
N GLY A 177 5.00 13.20 -14.47
CA GLY A 177 3.96 14.19 -14.77
C GLY A 177 4.46 15.20 -15.79
N LYS A 178 3.59 16.14 -16.18
CA LYS A 178 3.92 17.18 -17.16
C LYS A 178 5.03 18.11 -16.67
N ASP A 179 4.96 18.51 -15.40
CA ASP A 179 5.87 19.49 -14.79
C ASP A 179 6.72 18.88 -13.65
N ALA A 180 6.19 17.87 -12.95
CA ALA A 180 6.86 17.18 -11.85
C ALA A 180 6.33 15.73 -11.73
N PRO A 181 7.08 14.81 -11.09
CA PRO A 181 6.61 13.46 -10.83
C PRO A 181 5.30 13.45 -10.03
N LEU A 182 4.45 12.47 -10.31
CA LEU A 182 3.20 12.22 -9.59
C LEU A 182 3.27 10.87 -8.88
N LEU A 183 2.61 10.78 -7.73
CA LEU A 183 2.34 9.49 -7.11
C LEU A 183 1.00 8.96 -7.63
N TYR A 184 1.05 7.91 -8.44
CA TYR A 184 -0.12 7.16 -8.89
C TYR A 184 -0.55 6.18 -7.81
N CYS A 185 -1.84 6.14 -7.50
CA CYS A 185 -2.44 5.17 -6.58
C CYS A 185 -3.49 4.35 -7.32
N ASN A 186 -3.36 3.02 -7.24
CA ASN A 186 -4.27 2.06 -7.81
C ASN A 186 -4.90 1.24 -6.68
N ALA A 187 -6.20 1.42 -6.47
CA ALA A 187 -6.93 0.83 -5.35
C ALA A 187 -8.00 -0.16 -5.80
N ARG A 188 -8.14 -1.22 -5.00
CA ARG A 188 -9.24 -2.17 -5.06
C ARG A 188 -10.54 -1.44 -4.82
N ALA A 189 -11.54 -1.74 -5.63
CA ALA A 189 -12.88 -1.21 -5.48
C ALA A 189 -13.95 -2.25 -5.85
N PHE A 190 -15.16 -2.02 -5.37
CA PHE A 190 -16.32 -2.73 -5.88
C PHE A 190 -16.84 -2.04 -7.14
N GLY A 191 -17.43 -2.82 -8.05
CA GLY A 191 -18.10 -2.28 -9.24
C GLY A 191 -17.31 -2.45 -10.56
N GLY A 192 -16.54 -3.52 -10.68
CA GLY A 192 -16.07 -4.04 -11.97
C GLY A 192 -14.81 -3.40 -12.55
N CYS A 193 -14.23 -2.40 -11.88
CA CYS A 193 -12.98 -1.78 -12.29
C CYS A 193 -12.22 -1.17 -11.12
N ARG A 194 -10.91 -0.98 -11.31
CA ARG A 194 -10.04 -0.32 -10.35
C ARG A 194 -10.44 1.14 -10.15
N VAL A 195 -10.18 1.66 -8.96
CA VAL A 195 -10.24 3.10 -8.69
C VAL A 195 -8.82 3.64 -8.64
N VAL A 196 -8.58 4.72 -9.36
CA VAL A 196 -7.26 5.36 -9.47
C VAL A 196 -7.32 6.79 -8.99
N THR A 197 -6.20 7.27 -8.46
CA THR A 197 -5.99 8.68 -8.14
C THR A 197 -4.52 9.05 -8.24
N PHE A 198 -4.24 10.35 -8.21
CA PHE A 198 -2.92 10.92 -8.32
C PHE A 198 -2.68 11.90 -7.17
N SER A 199 -1.43 11.97 -6.71
CA SER A 199 -0.95 12.98 -5.79
C SER A 199 0.22 13.72 -6.41
N ALA A 200 0.14 15.06 -6.41
CA ALA A 200 1.22 15.95 -6.84
C ALA A 200 2.16 16.33 -5.69
N ASP A 201 1.77 16.04 -4.46
CA ASP A 201 2.51 16.32 -3.22
C ASP A 201 3.01 15.03 -2.55
N ARG A 202 3.35 14.03 -3.38
CA ARG A 202 4.06 12.82 -2.96
C ARG A 202 3.33 12.03 -1.86
N GLY A 203 2.01 11.96 -1.95
CA GLY A 203 1.14 11.16 -1.09
C GLY A 203 0.51 11.91 0.09
N SER A 204 0.84 13.19 0.30
CA SER A 204 0.22 13.96 1.38
C SER A 204 -1.27 14.25 1.09
N ARG A 205 -1.63 14.55 -0.16
CA ARG A 205 -3.00 14.76 -0.61
C ARG A 205 -3.25 14.08 -1.95
N PHE A 206 -4.47 13.59 -2.14
CA PHE A 206 -4.90 12.96 -3.38
C PHE A 206 -5.95 13.79 -4.10
N GLN A 207 -5.89 13.79 -5.42
CA GLN A 207 -6.99 14.25 -6.25
C GLN A 207 -8.23 13.38 -6.02
N ARG A 208 -9.40 13.88 -6.43
CA ARG A 208 -10.63 13.09 -6.37
C ARG A 208 -10.47 11.84 -7.25
N SER A 209 -10.79 10.67 -6.68
CA SER A 209 -10.57 9.41 -7.36
C SER A 209 -11.52 9.18 -8.53
N ALA A 210 -11.05 8.44 -9.53
CA ALA A 210 -11.79 8.09 -10.74
C ALA A 210 -11.81 6.57 -10.96
N ARG A 211 -12.88 6.07 -11.58
CA ARG A 211 -12.96 4.67 -12.03
C ARG A 211 -12.16 4.48 -13.30
N CYS A 212 -11.26 3.50 -13.32
CA CYS A 212 -10.45 3.18 -14.48
C CYS A 212 -11.02 1.95 -15.21
N ARG A 213 -11.95 2.16 -16.14
CA ARG A 213 -12.62 1.08 -16.88
C ARG A 213 -11.68 0.19 -17.70
N ALA A 214 -10.49 0.69 -18.03
CA ALA A 214 -9.45 -0.08 -18.70
C ALA A 214 -8.83 -1.15 -17.79
N LEU A 215 -8.91 -0.98 -16.47
CA LEU A 215 -8.44 -1.95 -15.47
C LEU A 215 -9.65 -2.64 -14.85
N GLY A 216 -9.99 -3.82 -15.38
CA GLY A 216 -11.10 -4.63 -14.87
C GLY A 216 -10.87 -5.13 -13.45
N GLU A 217 -11.97 -5.44 -12.75
CA GLU A 217 -11.96 -5.94 -11.39
C GLU A 217 -13.08 -7.00 -11.22
N PRO A 218 -12.83 -8.15 -10.57
CA PRO A 218 -13.86 -9.10 -10.19
C PRO A 218 -14.98 -8.46 -9.36
N PRO A 219 -16.19 -9.03 -9.34
CA PRO A 219 -17.34 -8.43 -8.64
C PRO A 219 -17.09 -8.09 -7.16
N GLN A 220 -16.27 -8.88 -6.45
CA GLN A 220 -15.94 -8.67 -5.03
C GLN A 220 -14.65 -7.86 -4.80
N GLY A 221 -14.00 -7.41 -5.88
CA GLY A 221 -12.68 -6.81 -5.85
C GLY A 221 -11.57 -7.83 -5.53
N CYS A 222 -10.36 -7.57 -6.00
CA CYS A 222 -9.17 -8.30 -5.61
C CYS A 222 -8.00 -7.33 -5.39
N GLN A 223 -6.96 -7.75 -4.68
CA GLN A 223 -5.73 -6.97 -4.63
C GLN A 223 -5.06 -7.02 -6.01
N GLY A 224 -4.42 -5.91 -6.40
CA GLY A 224 -3.61 -5.82 -7.61
C GLY A 224 -2.30 -5.12 -7.31
N SER A 225 -1.25 -5.48 -8.05
CA SER A 225 0.10 -4.93 -7.89
C SER A 225 0.38 -3.89 -8.97
N VAL A 226 1.08 -2.80 -8.62
CA VAL A 226 1.61 -1.85 -9.60
C VAL A 226 3.03 -1.43 -9.24
N VAL A 227 3.91 -1.42 -10.23
CA VAL A 227 5.27 -0.85 -10.13
C VAL A 227 5.53 0.08 -11.30
N SER A 228 6.42 1.07 -11.12
CA SER A 228 6.97 1.83 -12.23
C SER A 228 8.42 1.44 -12.51
N PHE A 229 8.79 1.39 -13.78
CA PHE A 229 10.13 1.07 -14.22
C PHE A 229 10.55 1.94 -15.42
N SER A 230 11.85 2.12 -15.59
CA SER A 230 12.42 2.80 -16.75
C SER A 230 12.67 1.81 -17.88
N VAL A 231 12.20 2.09 -19.08
CA VAL A 231 12.34 1.18 -20.25
C VAL A 231 13.78 1.09 -20.77
N ALA A 232 14.58 2.14 -20.57
CA ALA A 232 16.01 2.16 -20.87
C ALA A 232 16.77 2.81 -19.70
N PRO A 233 17.65 2.07 -18.98
CA PRO A 233 18.52 2.65 -17.97
C PRO A 233 19.44 3.70 -18.60
N GLY A 234 19.49 4.92 -18.04
CA GLY A 234 20.44 5.96 -18.46
C GLY A 234 19.99 6.88 -19.60
N VAL A 235 18.75 6.73 -20.10
CA VAL A 235 18.10 7.68 -21.01
C VAL A 235 16.94 8.32 -20.26
N GLU A 236 16.69 9.63 -20.44
CA GLU A 236 15.42 10.27 -20.04
C GLU A 236 14.27 9.66 -20.87
N ALA A 237 13.87 8.44 -20.48
CA ALA A 237 12.80 7.69 -21.09
C ALA A 237 11.56 7.78 -20.18
N PRO A 238 10.34 7.74 -20.75
CA PRO A 238 9.12 7.70 -19.96
C PRO A 238 9.14 6.49 -19.02
N ARG A 239 8.75 6.69 -17.76
CA ARG A 239 8.49 5.59 -16.82
C ARG A 239 7.24 4.86 -17.27
N TRP A 240 7.32 3.55 -17.38
CA TRP A 240 6.16 2.70 -17.66
C TRP A 240 5.63 2.14 -16.36
N LEU A 241 4.32 1.85 -16.35
CA LEU A 241 3.70 1.09 -15.28
C LEU A 241 3.58 -0.37 -15.70
N LEU A 242 3.89 -1.26 -14.77
CA LEU A 242 3.56 -2.67 -14.85
C LEU A 242 2.45 -2.95 -13.84
N TYR A 243 1.37 -3.55 -14.30
CA TYR A 243 0.23 -3.91 -13.47
C TYR A 243 -0.09 -5.39 -13.61
N SER A 244 -0.31 -6.07 -12.48
CA SER A 244 -0.75 -7.47 -12.46
C SER A 244 -1.89 -7.67 -11.48
N HIS A 245 -2.90 -8.38 -11.94
CA HIS A 245 -4.18 -8.58 -11.27
C HIS A 245 -5.02 -9.59 -12.06
N PRO A 246 -5.89 -10.41 -11.42
CA PRO A 246 -6.77 -11.34 -12.12
C PRO A 246 -7.61 -10.68 -13.23
N THR A 247 -7.58 -11.21 -14.45
CA THR A 247 -8.43 -10.75 -15.56
C THR A 247 -9.47 -11.81 -15.87
N ASP A 248 -10.74 -11.51 -15.59
CA ASP A 248 -11.88 -12.42 -15.79
C ASP A 248 -12.50 -12.31 -17.19
N ARG A 249 -11.69 -11.94 -18.21
CA ARG A 249 -12.16 -11.80 -19.59
C ARG A 249 -11.57 -12.91 -20.46
N ASP A 250 -12.43 -13.59 -21.21
CA ASP A 250 -12.01 -14.21 -22.47
C ASP A 250 -11.22 -13.17 -23.26
N ILE A 251 -10.00 -13.52 -23.65
CA ILE A 251 -8.98 -12.61 -24.23
C ILE A 251 -9.47 -11.89 -25.51
N SER A 252 -10.61 -12.28 -26.07
CA SER A 252 -11.19 -11.71 -27.28
C SER A 252 -11.76 -10.28 -27.14
N ASP A 253 -12.08 -9.81 -25.93
CA ASP A 253 -12.74 -8.49 -25.70
C ASP A 253 -11.92 -7.53 -24.80
N ALA A 254 -10.61 -7.75 -24.66
CA ALA A 254 -9.76 -6.82 -23.91
C ALA A 254 -9.62 -5.48 -24.66
N PRO A 255 -10.01 -4.33 -24.08
CA PRO A 255 -9.69 -3.03 -24.64
C PRO A 255 -8.17 -2.85 -24.63
N GLU A 256 -7.67 -2.12 -25.61
CA GLU A 256 -6.25 -1.79 -25.71
C GLU A 256 -5.76 -1.15 -24.40
N ALA A 257 -4.57 -1.57 -23.94
CA ALA A 257 -3.99 -1.03 -22.72
C ALA A 257 -3.85 0.49 -22.82
N PRO A 258 -4.16 1.25 -21.77
CA PRO A 258 -3.80 2.67 -21.73
C PRO A 258 -2.31 2.80 -22.04
N ARG A 259 -1.94 3.71 -22.94
CA ARG A 259 -0.53 3.95 -23.30
C ARG A 259 0.31 4.10 -22.03
N GLY A 260 1.36 3.28 -21.90
CA GLY A 260 2.28 3.31 -20.77
C GLY A 260 1.92 2.37 -19.61
N ILE A 261 0.89 1.52 -19.73
CA ILE A 261 0.62 0.41 -18.82
C ILE A 261 0.85 -0.92 -19.55
N ALA A 262 1.78 -1.73 -19.05
CA ALA A 262 1.94 -3.13 -19.45
C ALA A 262 1.15 -4.04 -18.50
N PHE A 263 0.42 -4.99 -19.08
CA PHE A 263 -0.30 -6.03 -18.34
C PHE A 263 0.53 -7.32 -18.29
N ILE A 264 0.59 -7.95 -17.11
CA ILE A 264 1.04 -9.34 -16.93
C ILE A 264 -0.08 -10.13 -16.27
#